data_AF-A0A7X7D3T6-F1
#
_entry.id   AF-A0A7X7D3T6-F1
#
_cell.length_a   1.000
_cell.length_b   1.000
_cell.length_c   1.000
_cell.angle_alpha   90.00
_cell.angle_beta   90.00
_cell.angle_gamma   90.00
#
_symmetry.space_group_name_H-M   'P 1'
#
loop_
_entity.id
_entity.type
_entity.pdbx_description
1 polymer ?
#
loop_
_entity_poly.entity_id
_entity_poly.type
_entity_poly.pdbx_seq_one_letter_code
_entity_poly.pdbx_strand_id
1 'polypeptide(L)' 'EGVEDFLRRAPHAEFADVAGAGHMVAGDRNEVFNQAVLEFLARHRD' A
#
# COMPACT_ATOMS: atom_id res chain seq x y z
N GLU A 1 -16.36 -2.20 1.13
CA GLU A 1 -16.43 -3.05 -0.09
C GLU A 1 -15.27 -2.89 -1.09
N GLY A 2 -14.47 -1.81 -1.10
CA GLY A 2 -13.39 -1.67 -2.10
C GLY A 2 -12.23 -2.67 -1.93
N VAL A 3 -11.38 -2.46 -0.93
CA VAL A 3 -10.15 -3.26 -0.75
C VAL A 3 -10.46 -4.72 -0.40
N GLU A 4 -11.46 -4.94 0.45
CA GLU A 4 -11.87 -6.29 0.86
C GLU A 4 -12.38 -7.12 -0.32
N ASP A 5 -13.15 -6.54 -1.26
CA ASP A 5 -13.60 -7.27 -2.45
C ASP A 5 -12.45 -7.56 -3.40
N PHE A 6 -11.50 -6.64 -3.54
CA PHE A 6 -10.30 -6.86 -4.34
C PHE A 6 -9.47 -8.02 -3.78
N LEU A 7 -9.22 -8.04 -2.47
CA LEU A 7 -8.47 -9.11 -1.82
C LEU A 7 -9.20 -10.47 -1.93
N ARG A 8 -10.53 -10.48 -1.90
CA ARG A 8 -11.30 -11.72 -2.18
C ARG A 8 -11.08 -12.26 -3.58
N ARG A 9 -10.91 -11.39 -4.58
CA ARG A 9 -10.69 -11.77 -5.99
C ARG A 9 -9.23 -12.11 -6.29
N ALA A 10 -8.29 -11.48 -5.59
CA ALA A 10 -6.85 -11.67 -5.75
C ALA A 10 -6.23 -12.15 -4.42
N PRO A 11 -6.31 -13.45 -4.09
CA PRO A 11 -5.91 -13.96 -2.77
C PRO A 11 -4.41 -13.91 -2.48
N HIS A 12 -3.59 -13.65 -3.50
CA HIS A 12 -2.14 -13.43 -3.38
C HIS A 12 -1.78 -11.94 -3.25
N ALA A 13 -2.76 -11.04 -3.38
CA ALA A 13 -2.54 -9.62 -3.17
C ALA A 13 -2.48 -9.33 -1.67
N GLU A 14 -1.67 -8.34 -1.32
CA GLU A 14 -1.57 -7.80 0.04
C GLU A 14 -1.92 -6.31 0.00
N PHE A 15 -2.59 -5.84 1.06
CA PHE A 15 -2.94 -4.44 1.21
C PHE A 15 -2.05 -3.78 2.27
N ALA A 16 -1.49 -2.62 1.92
CA ALA A 16 -0.80 -1.73 2.84
C ALA A 16 -1.47 -0.35 2.81
N ASP A 17 -1.85 0.15 3.97
CA ASP A 17 -2.45 1.48 4.12
C ASP A 17 -1.35 2.54 4.31
N VAL A 18 -1.46 3.66 3.59
CA VAL A 18 -0.53 4.78 3.68
C VAL A 18 -1.24 5.91 4.41
N ALA A 19 -1.10 5.91 5.74
CA ALA A 19 -1.92 6.73 6.62
C ALA A 19 -1.89 8.24 6.29
N GLY A 20 -3.09 8.80 6.11
CA GLY A 20 -3.38 10.22 5.97
C GLY A 20 -2.88 10.87 4.67
N ALA A 21 -2.58 10.08 3.65
CA ALA A 21 -2.52 10.63 2.30
C ALA A 21 -3.90 11.19 1.92
N GLY A 22 -3.94 12.50 1.64
CA GLY A 22 -5.15 13.18 1.17
C GLY A 22 -5.29 13.05 -0.34
N HIS A 23 -5.04 14.13 -1.06
CA HIS A 23 -5.27 14.18 -2.52
C HIS A 23 -4.19 13.45 -3.33
N MET A 24 -2.91 13.58 -2.96
CA MET A 24 -1.82 12.90 -3.66
C MET A 24 -0.85 12.26 -2.66
N VAL A 25 -0.87 10.92 -2.60
CA VAL A 25 0.01 10.11 -1.76
C VAL A 25 1.50 10.41 -2.06
N ALA A 26 1.87 10.37 -3.34
CA ALA A 26 3.21 10.67 -3.83
C ALA A 26 3.48 12.17 -4.07
N GLY A 27 2.58 13.06 -3.62
CA GLY A 27 2.77 14.51 -3.70
C GLY A 27 3.01 15.09 -2.32
N ASP A 28 2.06 14.85 -1.41
CA ASP A 28 2.02 15.48 -0.09
C ASP A 28 2.83 14.70 0.95
N ARG A 29 2.98 13.38 0.79
CA ARG A 29 3.60 12.48 1.78
C ARG A 29 4.50 11.43 1.16
N ASN A 30 5.37 11.88 0.27
CA ASN A 30 6.32 11.00 -0.43
C ASN A 30 7.16 10.13 0.51
N GLU A 31 7.58 10.64 1.67
CA GLU A 31 8.36 9.85 2.63
C GLU A 31 7.57 8.67 3.20
N VAL A 32 6.33 8.92 3.65
CA VAL A 32 5.45 7.87 4.20
C VAL A 32 5.09 6.85 3.12
N PHE A 33 4.82 7.32 1.90
CA PHE A 33 4.58 6.45 0.75
C PHE A 33 5.79 5.57 0.44
N ASN A 34 6.97 6.17 0.32
CA ASN A 34 8.22 5.46 0.02
C ASN A 34 8.53 4.43 1.10
N GLN A 35 8.33 4.75 2.38
CA GLN A 35 8.50 3.79 3.47
C GLN A 35 7.55 2.60 3.32
N ALA A 36 6.26 2.84 3.10
CA ALA A 36 5.28 1.76 2.91
C ALA A 36 5.63 0.84 1.72
N VAL A 37 6.10 1.42 0.60
CA VAL A 37 6.55 0.67 -0.58
C VAL A 37 7.79 -0.17 -0.26
N LEU A 38 8.80 0.42 0.39
CA LEU A 38 10.04 -0.29 0.73
C LEU A 38 9.77 -1.44 1.71
N GLU A 39 8.93 -1.22 2.72
CA GLU A 39 8.53 -2.27 3.67
C GLU A 39 7.75 -3.40 3.00
N PHE A 40 6.85 -3.06 2.08
CA PHE A 40 6.12 -4.05 1.30
C PHE A 40 7.09 -4.91 0.49
N LEU A 41 7.99 -4.28 -0.27
CA LEU A 41 8.98 -5.01 -1.07
C LEU A 41 9.93 -5.84 -0.19
N ALA A 42 10.28 -5.38 1.01
CA ALA A 42 11.13 -6.13 1.93
C ALA A 42 10.46 -7.42 2.43
N ARG A 43 9.13 -7.44 2.64
CA ARG A 43 8.39 -8.66 3.01
C ARG A 43 8.34 -9.70 1.90
N HIS A 44 8.49 -9.27 0.65
CA HIS A 44 8.41 -10.10 -0.56
C HIS A 44 9.74 -10.25 -1.30
N ARG A 45 10.85 -9.84 -0.68
CA ARG A 45 12.19 -10.20 -1.16
C ARG A 45 12.54 -11.55 -0.56
N ASP A 46 12.90 -12.49 -1.43
CA ASP A 46 13.32 -13.86 -1.09
C ASP A 46 14.38 -13.91 0.03
#